data_AF-A0A0T9MSL7-F1
#
_entry.id   AF-A0A0T9MSL7-F1
#
_cell.length_a   1.000
_cell.length_b   1.000
_cell.length_c   1.000
_cell.angle_alpha   90.00
_cell.angle_beta   90.00
_cell.angle_gamma   90.00
#
_symmetry.space_group_name_H-M   'P 1'
#
loop_
_entity.id
_entity.type
_entity.pdbx_description
1 polymer ?
#
loop_
_entity_poly.entity_id
_entity_poly.type
_entity_poly.pdbx_seq_one_letter_code
_entity_poly.pdbx_strand_id
1 'polypeptide(L)'
;MFKYELNQLVNIAISDEFGEVKGRAEYATHENSYFVHYKAGDGRAVSAWFDESDLAAVEDERYPGCAVYAGCELPDGATVEE
;
A
#
# COMPACT_ATOMS: atom_id res chain seq x y z
N MET A 1 0.51 -16.46 -7.01
CA MET A 1 -0.61 -15.50 -6.84
C MET A 1 -0.10 -14.40 -5.95
N PHE A 2 -0.43 -13.14 -6.24
CA PHE A 2 -0.02 -12.01 -5.42
C PHE A 2 -0.86 -11.93 -4.15
N LYS A 3 -0.22 -11.70 -3.01
CA LYS A 3 -0.87 -11.46 -1.72
C LYS A 3 -1.53 -10.08 -1.64
N TYR A 4 -0.93 -9.07 -2.27
CA TYR A 4 -1.48 -7.71 -2.30
C TYR A 4 -2.00 -7.32 -3.68
N GLU A 5 -3.05 -6.50 -3.70
CA GLU A 5 -3.66 -5.98 -4.92
C GLU A 5 -3.07 -4.62 -5.33
N LEU A 6 -3.26 -4.24 -6.59
CA LEU A 6 -2.93 -2.87 -7.02
C LEU A 6 -3.88 -1.89 -6.31
N ASN A 7 -3.35 -0.73 -5.96
CA ASN A 7 -3.99 0.32 -5.18
C ASN A 7 -4.34 -0.06 -3.74
N GLN A 8 -3.96 -1.25 -3.28
CA GLN A 8 -4.10 -1.64 -1.88
C GLN A 8 -3.12 -0.82 -1.02
N LEU A 9 -3.59 -0.41 0.15
CA LEU A 9 -2.79 0.23 1.17
C LEU A 9 -2.05 -0.84 1.98
N VAL A 10 -0.73 -0.68 2.09
CA VAL A 10 0.16 -1.56 2.84
C VAL A 10 0.99 -0.76 3.83
N ASN A 11 1.36 -1.40 4.93
CA ASN A 11 2.33 -0.92 5.90
C ASN A 11 3.70 -1.53 5.58
N ILE A 12 4.75 -0.70 5.59
CA ILE A 12 6.14 -1.11 5.50
C ILE A 12 6.65 -1.42 6.91
N ALA A 13 6.87 -2.70 7.19
CA ALA A 13 6.97 -3.21 8.56
C ALA A 13 8.12 -2.62 9.38
N ILE A 14 9.23 -2.23 8.74
CA ILE A 14 10.41 -1.72 9.46
C ILE A 14 10.31 -0.23 9.83
N SER A 15 9.58 0.55 9.05
CA SER A 15 9.48 2.01 9.22
C SER A 15 8.13 2.48 9.75
N ASP A 16 7.15 1.58 9.83
CA ASP A 16 5.74 1.89 10.11
C ASP A 16 5.14 2.90 9.12
N GLU A 17 5.73 3.02 7.93
CA GLU A 17 5.24 3.91 6.86
C GLU A 17 4.13 3.22 6.07
N PHE A 18 3.15 3.99 5.62
CA PHE A 18 2.03 3.49 4.85
C PHE A 18 2.12 3.96 3.41
N GLY A 19 1.81 3.05 2.48
CA GLY A 19 1.89 3.33 1.07
C GLY A 19 0.94 2.48 0.24
N GLU A 20 0.78 2.91 -1.01
CA GLU A 20 -0.09 2.27 -1.96
C GLU A 20 0.72 1.41 -2.93
N VAL A 21 0.26 0.18 -3.15
CA VAL A 21 0.84 -0.73 -4.15
C VAL A 21 0.54 -0.22 -5.56
N LYS A 22 1.56 0.26 -6.26
CA LYS A 22 1.47 0.73 -7.66
C LYS A 22 1.97 -0.28 -8.69
N GLY A 23 2.68 -1.32 -8.24
CA GLY A 23 3.19 -2.36 -9.12
C GLY A 23 3.35 -3.68 -8.40
N ARG A 24 3.29 -4.77 -9.16
CA ARG A 24 3.51 -6.13 -8.68
C ARG A 24 4.43 -6.84 -9.66
N ALA A 25 5.42 -7.54 -9.15
CA ALA A 25 6.38 -8.29 -9.95
C ALA A 25 6.54 -9.70 -9.39
N GLU A 26 6.55 -10.68 -10.28
CA GLU A 26 6.95 -12.04 -9.98
C GLU A 26 8.35 -12.28 -10.54
N TYR A 27 9.15 -13.06 -9.82
CA TYR A 27 10.51 -13.41 -10.20
C TYR A 27 10.67 -14.92 -10.18
N ALA A 28 11.55 -15.45 -11.05
CA ALA A 28 11.76 -16.90 -11.14
C ALA A 28 12.43 -17.50 -9.89
N THR A 29 13.14 -16.70 -9.10
CA THR A 29 13.99 -17.15 -7.98
C THR A 29 13.81 -16.33 -6.70
N HIS A 30 12.77 -15.49 -6.63
CA HIS A 30 12.52 -14.60 -5.50
C HIS A 30 11.03 -14.56 -5.18
N GLU A 31 10.67 -14.11 -3.98
CA GLU A 31 9.27 -13.89 -3.63
C GLU A 31 8.63 -12.77 -4.48
N ASN A 32 7.31 -12.64 -4.40
CA ASN A 32 6.62 -11.53 -5.06
C ASN A 32 7.15 -10.20 -4.51
N SER A 33 7.39 -9.23 -5.39
CA SER A 33 7.78 -7.89 -4.99
C SER A 33 6.71 -6.88 -5.38
N TYR A 34 6.62 -5.81 -4.59
CA TYR A 34 5.59 -4.79 -4.70
C TYR A 34 6.22 -3.42 -4.78
N PHE A 35 5.84 -2.65 -5.79
CA PHE A 35 6.26 -1.26 -5.94
C PHE A 35 5.30 -0.38 -5.15
N VAL A 36 5.76 0.20 -4.06
CA VAL A 36 4.92 0.97 -3.12
C VAL A 36 5.24 2.45 -3.26
N HIS A 37 4.22 3.29 -3.41
CA HIS A 37 4.32 4.74 -3.30
C HIS A 37 3.85 5.18 -1.91
N TYR A 38 4.71 5.84 -1.15
CA TYR A 38 4.48 6.14 0.25
C TYR A 38 5.03 7.50 0.64
N LYS A 39 4.56 8.01 1.78
CA LYS A 39 5.12 9.21 2.41
C LYS A 39 6.19 8.78 3.39
N ALA A 40 7.44 9.13 3.10
CA ALA A 40 8.56 8.86 4.00
C ALA A 40 8.45 9.69 5.29
N GLY A 41 9.14 9.28 6.35
CA GLY A 41 9.14 9.96 7.65
C GLY A 41 9.62 11.42 7.62
N ASP A 42 10.39 11.80 6.59
CA ASP A 42 10.78 13.20 6.33
C ASP A 42 9.74 14.01 5.55
N GLY A 43 8.59 13.42 5.26
CA GLY A 43 7.45 14.03 4.59
C GLY A 43 7.48 13.97 3.06
N ARG A 44 8.52 13.40 2.45
CA ARG A 44 8.60 13.29 0.98
C ARG A 44 7.75 12.15 0.44
N ALA A 45 7.21 12.34 -0.76
CA ALA A 45 6.68 11.25 -1.56
C ALA A 45 7.85 10.43 -2.14
N VAL A 46 7.88 9.13 -1.84
CA VAL A 46 8.92 8.19 -2.26
C VAL A 46 8.25 6.97 -2.88
N SER A 47 8.95 6.30 -3.80
CA SER A 47 8.54 4.99 -4.28
C SER A 47 9.71 4.02 -4.26
N ALA A 48 9.46 2.80 -3.82
CA ALA A 48 10.47 1.73 -3.79
C ALA A 48 9.82 0.35 -3.97
N TRP A 49 10.65 -0.63 -4.30
CA TRP A 49 10.25 -2.04 -4.32
C TRP A 49 10.51 -2.67 -2.96
N PHE A 50 9.54 -3.45 -2.49
CA PHE A 50 9.58 -4.19 -1.23
C PHE A 50 9.20 -5.64 -1.47
N ASP A 51 9.78 -6.54 -0.69
CA ASP A 51 9.43 -7.95 -0.74
C ASP A 51 8.06 -8.20 -0.08
N GLU A 52 7.36 -9.28 -0.45
CA GLU A 52 6.06 -9.61 0.12
C GLU A 52 6.10 -9.70 1.65
N SER A 53 7.22 -10.18 2.17
CA SER A 53 7.52 -10.35 3.59
C SER A 53 7.79 -9.03 4.35
N ASP A 54 8.16 -7.94 3.66
CA ASP A 54 8.40 -6.62 4.26
C ASP A 54 7.10 -5.83 4.50
N LEU A 55 5.99 -6.32 3.95
CA LEU A 55 4.72 -5.60 3.92
C LEU A 55 3.65 -6.30 4.75
N ALA A 56 2.75 -5.52 5.32
CA ALA A 56 1.50 -5.98 5.90
C ALA A 56 0.31 -5.28 5.23
N ALA A 57 -0.78 -6.03 5.02
CA ALA A 57 -2.04 -5.43 4.56
C ALA A 57 -2.56 -4.48 5.66
N VAL A 58 -2.99 -3.29 5.26
CA VAL A 58 -3.79 -2.44 6.14
C VAL A 58 -5.24 -2.93 6.06
N GLU A 59 -5.84 -3.16 7.22
CA GLU A 59 -7.22 -3.59 7.36
C GLU A 59 -8.07 -2.47 7.97
N ASP A 60 -9.33 -2.39 7.57
CA ASP A 60 -10.29 -1.48 8.20
C ASP A 60 -10.72 -2.06 9.55
N GLU A 61 -10.52 -1.32 10.64
CA GLU A 61 -10.92 -1.74 11.99
C GLU A 61 -12.42 -2.05 12.12
N ARG A 62 -13.27 -1.40 11.31
CA ARG A 62 -14.73 -1.61 11.27
C ARG A 62 -15.10 -2.90 10.55
N TYR A 63 -14.22 -3.38 9.67
CA TYR A 63 -14.42 -4.58 8.84
C TYR A 63 -13.14 -5.42 8.79
N PRO A 64 -12.81 -6.16 9.88
CA PRO A 64 -11.60 -6.97 9.95
C PRO A 64 -11.49 -7.96 8.77
N GLY A 65 -10.30 -8.08 8.19
CA GLY A 65 -10.05 -8.89 6.99
C GLY A 65 -10.44 -8.23 5.66
N CYS A 66 -10.99 -7.00 5.67
CA CYS A 66 -11.16 -6.20 4.46
C CYS A 66 -9.93 -5.31 4.25
N ALA A 67 -9.22 -5.53 3.15
CA ALA A 67 -8.11 -4.69 2.74
C ALA A 67 -8.56 -3.25 2.50
N VAL A 68 -7.79 -2.30 3.02
CA VAL A 68 -7.95 -0.88 2.69
C VAL A 68 -7.32 -0.63 1.33
N TYR A 69 -8.07 -0.01 0.44
CA TYR A 69 -7.55 0.54 -0.82
C TYR A 69 -7.40 2.02 -0.63
N ALA A 70 -6.37 2.62 -1.23
CA ALA A 70 -5.97 4.00 -1.02
C ALA A 70 -7.17 4.97 -0.99
N GLY A 71 -7.66 5.23 0.22
CA GLY A 71 -8.67 6.21 0.51
C GLY A 71 -7.92 7.48 0.81
N CYS A 72 -7.81 8.35 -0.18
CA CYS A 72 -7.75 9.77 0.14
C CYS A 72 -9.03 10.04 0.93
N GLU A 73 -8.94 10.30 2.24
CA GLU A 73 -10.03 11.05 2.87
C GLU A 73 -10.23 12.27 1.98
N LEU A 74 -11.42 12.39 1.40
CA LEU A 74 -11.74 13.52 0.55
C LEU A 74 -11.44 14.79 1.36
N PRO A 75 -10.67 15.75 0.82
CA PRO A 75 -10.45 17.01 1.50
C PRO A 75 -11.79 17.61 1.93
N ASP A 76 -11.84 18.27 3.09
CA ASP A 76 -13.06 18.93 3.56
C ASP A 76 -13.65 19.81 2.45
N GLY A 77 -14.84 19.42 1.96
CA GLY A 77 -15.55 20.10 0.88
C GLY A 77 -15.37 19.54 -0.54
N ALA A 78 -14.65 18.44 -0.74
CA ALA A 78 -14.57 17.78 -2.04
C ALA A 78 -15.82 16.91 -2.31
N THR A 79 -16.52 17.20 -3.40
CA THR A 79 -17.62 16.38 -3.94
C THR A 79 -17.09 15.42 -5.01
N VAL A 80 -17.49 14.15 -4.93
CA VAL A 80 -17.29 13.18 -6.01
C VAL A 80 -18.40 13.40 -7.03
N GLU A 81 -18.05 13.74 -8.27
CA GLU A 81 -19.01 13.74 -9.38
C GLU A 81 -18.98 12.38 -10.09
N GLU A 82 -20.16 11.88 -10.45
CA GLU A 82 -20.38 10.54 -11.03
C GLU A 82 -19.87 10.37 -12.47
#